data_AF-A0A5C8ARR5-F1
#
_entry.id   AF-A0A5C8ARR5-F1
#
_cell.length_a   1.000
_cell.length_b   1.000
_cell.length_c   1.000
_cell.angle_alpha   90.00
_cell.angle_beta   90.00
_cell.angle_gamma   90.00
#
_symmetry.space_group_name_H-M   'P 1'
#
loop_
_entity.id
_entity.type
_entity.pdbx_description
1 polymer ?
#
loop_
_entity_poly.entity_id
_entity_poly.type
_entity_poly.pdbx_seq_one_letter_code
_entity_poly.pdbx_strand_id
1 'polypeptide(L)' 'MDVYSFEVKTISGERFDWETVRGKKIMVVNTASACGLTPQYAS' A
#
# COMPACT_ATOMS: atom_id res chain seq x y z
N MET A 1 -17.48 -4.42 6.91
CA MET A 1 -16.44 -3.40 6.65
C MET A 1 -15.34 -4.09 5.87
N ASP A 2 -15.07 -3.63 4.65
CA ASP A 2 -14.22 -4.31 3.66
C ASP A 2 -13.13 -3.35 3.16
N VAL A 3 -11.96 -3.86 2.77
CA VAL A 3 -10.82 -3.05 2.32
C VAL A 3 -11.16 -2.20 1.09
N TYR A 4 -12.08 -2.65 0.23
CA TYR A 4 -12.51 -1.91 -0.96
C TYR A 4 -13.30 -0.63 -0.65
N SER A 5 -13.72 -0.43 0.60
CA SER A 5 -14.42 0.81 1.01
C SER A 5 -13.49 1.97 1.37
N PHE A 6 -12.18 1.73 1.47
CA PHE A 6 -11.21 2.79 1.77
C PHE A 6 -10.79 3.55 0.52
N GLU A 7 -10.65 4.86 0.63
CA GLU A 7 -9.99 5.66 -0.39
C GLU A 7 -8.55 5.93 0.01
N VAL A 8 -7.61 5.52 -0.84
CA VAL A 8 -6.18 5.75 -0.63
C VAL A 8 -5.54 6.30 -1.90
N LYS A 9 -4.45 7.06 -1.73
CA LYS A 9 -3.66 7.61 -2.83
C LYS A 9 -2.36 6.85 -3.00
N THR A 10 -1.91 6.70 -4.23
CA THR A 10 -0.58 6.22 -4.56
C THR A 10 0.47 7.28 -4.20
N ILE A 11 1.76 6.91 -4.25
CA ILE A 11 2.86 7.87 -4.05
C ILE A 11 2.90 8.97 -5.13
N SER A 12 2.31 8.72 -6.31
CA SER A 12 2.13 9.72 -7.38
C SER A 12 0.92 10.64 -7.14
N GLY A 13 0.12 10.40 -6.11
CA GLY A 13 -1.05 11.21 -5.75
C GLY A 13 -2.37 10.80 -6.41
N GLU A 14 -2.35 9.76 -7.23
CA GLU A 14 -3.54 9.22 -7.91
C GLU A 14 -4.36 8.36 -6.96
N ARG A 15 -5.67 8.23 -7.22
CA ARG A 15 -6.54 7.32 -6.46
C ARG A 15 -6.16 5.88 -6.77
N PHE A 16 -5.96 5.07 -5.74
CA PHE A 16 -5.81 3.62 -5.90
C PHE A 16 -7.20 2.97 -6.02
N ASP A 17 -7.41 2.19 -7.07
CA ASP A 17 -8.62 1.40 -7.27
C ASP A 17 -8.46 -0.01 -6.68
N TRP A 18 -9.09 -0.25 -5.53
CA TRP A 18 -9.04 -1.54 -4.84
C TRP A 18 -9.66 -2.70 -5.62
N GLU A 19 -10.56 -2.43 -6.58
CA GLU A 19 -11.14 -3.48 -7.42
C GLU A 19 -10.08 -4.23 -8.22
N THR A 20 -8.98 -3.55 -8.59
CA THR A 20 -7.87 -4.12 -9.35
C THR A 20 -7.15 -5.29 -8.64
N VAL A 21 -7.30 -5.40 -7.32
CA VAL A 21 -6.71 -6.46 -6.50
C VAL A 21 -7.76 -7.38 -5.88
N ARG A 22 -9.02 -7.30 -6.30
CA ARG A 22 -10.09 -8.17 -5.79
C ARG A 22 -9.75 -9.65 -5.98
N GLY A 23 -9.95 -10.43 -4.92
CA GLY A 23 -9.66 -11.86 -4.91
C GLY A 23 -8.18 -12.24 -4.75
N LYS A 24 -7.28 -11.25 -4.68
CA LYS A 24 -5.86 -11.48 -4.36
C LYS A 24 -5.64 -11.37 -2.85
N LYS A 25 -4.64 -12.10 -2.34
CA LYS A 25 -4.16 -11.91 -0.96
C LYS A 25 -3.41 -10.58 -0.88
N ILE A 26 -3.73 -9.78 0.14
CA ILE A 26 -3.17 -8.45 0.36
C ILE A 26 -2.32 -8.46 1.64
N MET A 27 -1.13 -7.90 1.57
CA MET A 27 -0.27 -7.65 2.73
C MET A 27 -0.09 -6.14 2.87
N VAL A 28 -0.46 -5.60 4.03
CA VAL A 28 -0.30 -4.18 4.34
C VAL A 28 0.94 -4.00 5.18
N VAL A 29 1.85 -3.13 4.73
CA VAL A 29 3.08 -2.80 5.46
C VAL A 29 3.15 -1.29 5.62
N ASN A 30 3.28 -0.83 6.86
CA ASN A 30 3.63 0.56 7.14
C ASN A 30 5.15 0.75 6.96
N THR A 31 5.54 1.70 6.13
CA THR A 31 6.96 1.99 5.85
C THR A 31 7.33 3.39 6.35
N ALA A 32 8.63 3.60 6.59
CA ALA A 32 9.22 4.89 6.95
C ALA A 32 10.65 4.97 6.37
N SER A 33 11.09 6.17 5.99
CA SER A 33 12.35 6.37 5.24
C SER A 33 13.62 6.38 6.09
N ALA A 34 13.52 6.51 7.41
CA ALA A 34 14.67 6.66 8.31
C ALA A 34 14.69 5.61 9.43
N CYS A 35 14.16 4.42 9.17
CA CYS A 35 14.10 3.34 10.16
C CYS A 35 15.21 2.30 9.90
N GLY A 36 15.61 1.58 10.95
CA GLY A 36 16.66 0.55 10.83
C GLY A 36 16.33 -0.59 9.85
N LEU A 37 15.05 -0.77 9.51
CA LEU A 37 14.58 -1.76 8.53
C LEU A 37 14.37 -1.21 7.13
N THR A 38 14.57 0.09 6.90
CA THR A 38 14.44 0.73 5.58
C THR A 38 15.31 0.10 4.47
N PRO A 39 16.52 -0.45 4.73
CA PRO A 39 17.32 -1.10 3.69
C PRO A 39 16.60 -2.25 2.95
N GLN A 40 15.54 -2.84 3.52
CA GLN A 40 14.72 -3.85 2.84
C GLN A 40 14.04 -3.35 1.55
N TYR A 41 13.94 -2.03 1.39
CA TYR A 41 13.34 -1.37 0.23
C TYR A 41 14.34 -0.59 -0.62
N ALA A 42 15.61 -0.52 -0.21
CA ALA A 42 16.68 0.09 -1.00
C ALA A 42 17.16 -0.94 -2.03
N SER A 43 16.70 -0.76 -3.27
CA SER A 43 17.13 -1.52 -4.45
C SER A 43 18.59 -1.27 -4.80
#